data_AF-A0A2S5QBJ9-F1
#
_entry.id   AF-A0A2S5QBJ9-F1
#
_cell.length_a   1.000
_cell.length_b   1.000
_cell.length_c   1.000
_cell.angle_alpha   90.00
_cell.angle_beta   90.00
_cell.angle_gamma   90.00
#
_symmetry.space_group_name_H-M   'P 1'
#
loop_
_entity.id
_entity.type
_entity.pdbx_description
1 polymer ?
#
loop_
_entity_poly.entity_id
_entity_poly.type
_entity_poly.pdbx_seq_one_letter_code
_entity_poly.pdbx_strand_id
1 'polypeptide(L)'
;MFKRMKLLGLFIGFLAVGNVQAEDYYSSGRAGEVQRVDDGTEFKVCADQDNLPYSNSKLEGFENKIAEVLAQDLNKKLAYTFWYDRMGFIRNTLSAKKCDVIMGTTS
;
A
#
# COMPACT_ATOMS: atom_id res chain seq x y z
N MET A 1 23.55 -6.19 47.00
CA MET A 1 24.14 -5.18 46.11
C MET A 1 24.02 -5.54 44.61
N PHE A 2 22.92 -6.17 44.15
CA PHE A 2 22.73 -6.57 42.72
C PHE A 2 21.24 -6.67 42.32
N LYS A 3 20.40 -5.68 42.65
CA LYS A 3 18.95 -5.74 42.38
C LYS A 3 18.37 -4.58 41.55
N ARG A 4 19.20 -3.75 40.91
CA ARG A 4 18.75 -2.60 40.10
C ARG A 4 19.30 -2.52 38.67
N MET A 5 19.94 -3.58 38.16
CA MET A 5 20.62 -3.57 36.84
C MET A 5 19.81 -4.19 35.69
N LYS A 6 18.49 -4.33 35.79
CA LYS A 6 17.64 -4.85 34.69
C LYS A 6 16.84 -3.77 33.96
N LEU A 7 17.02 -2.49 34.28
CA LEU A 7 16.25 -1.40 33.66
C LEU A 7 17.02 -0.62 32.58
N LEU A 8 18.24 -1.04 32.23
CA LEU A 8 19.09 -0.33 31.26
C LEU A 8 19.32 -1.10 29.94
N GLY A 9 18.72 -2.29 29.79
CA GLY A 9 19.04 -3.23 28.71
C GLY A 9 17.93 -3.51 27.71
N LEU A 10 16.94 -2.62 27.54
CA LEU A 10 15.84 -2.81 26.60
C LEU A 10 15.58 -1.59 25.71
N PHE A 11 16.63 -0.83 25.38
CA PHE A 11 16.53 0.40 24.57
C PHE A 11 17.47 0.44 23.35
N ILE A 12 18.03 -0.71 22.93
CA ILE A 12 18.98 -0.79 21.80
C ILE A 12 18.43 -1.70 20.70
N GLY A 13 17.23 -1.40 20.19
CA GLY A 13 16.62 -2.24 19.15
C GLY A 13 15.60 -1.53 18.27
N PHE A 14 15.64 -0.19 18.15
CA PHE A 14 14.64 0.55 17.36
C PHE A 14 15.23 1.65 16.46
N LEU A 15 16.48 1.48 15.99
CA LEU A 15 17.14 2.46 15.11
C LEU A 15 17.63 1.87 13.78
N ALA A 16 16.96 0.83 13.26
CA ALA A 16 17.30 0.24 11.97
C ALA A 16 16.12 0.09 10.99
N VAL A 17 15.08 0.92 11.08
CA VAL A 17 14.04 1.00 10.05
C VAL A 17 14.22 2.29 9.25
N GLY A 18 15.33 2.37 8.53
CA GLY A 18 15.58 3.42 7.55
C GLY A 18 15.64 2.83 6.16
N ASN A 19 14.61 3.07 5.35
CA ASN A 19 14.57 2.96 3.88
C ASN A 19 14.29 1.57 3.25
N VAL A 20 13.12 0.97 3.51
CA VAL A 20 12.54 -0.13 2.68
C VAL A 20 11.29 0.38 1.95
N GLN A 21 11.41 1.41 1.10
CA GLN A 21 10.29 1.86 0.26
C GLN A 21 10.66 2.21 -1.18
N ALA A 22 11.94 2.39 -1.51
CA ALA A 22 12.34 2.79 -2.87
C ALA A 22 12.48 1.61 -3.86
N GLU A 23 12.81 0.41 -3.37
CA GLU A 23 13.15 -0.73 -4.24
C GLU A 23 11.92 -1.38 -4.87
N ASP A 24 10.80 -1.43 -4.13
CA ASP A 24 9.53 -1.99 -4.62
C ASP A 24 8.90 -1.15 -5.74
N TYR A 25 9.25 0.14 -5.84
CA TYR A 25 8.73 1.00 -6.89
C TYR A 25 9.33 0.54 -8.24
N TYR A 26 10.63 0.73 -8.46
CA TYR A 26 11.28 0.48 -9.75
C TYR A 26 11.22 -0.97 -10.25
N SER A 27 11.08 -1.97 -9.37
CA SER A 27 11.09 -3.38 -9.74
C SER A 27 9.70 -3.97 -10.07
N SER A 28 8.62 -3.20 -9.98
CA SER A 28 7.24 -3.70 -10.10
C SER A 28 6.81 -4.05 -11.54
N GLY A 29 6.06 -5.15 -11.69
CA GLY A 29 5.41 -5.57 -12.92
C GLY A 29 6.28 -6.38 -13.88
N ARG A 30 7.38 -6.98 -13.40
CA ARG A 30 8.30 -7.79 -14.23
C ARG A 30 7.78 -9.22 -14.40
N ALA A 31 8.03 -9.81 -15.57
CA ALA A 31 7.76 -11.23 -15.78
C ALA A 31 8.59 -12.08 -14.80
N GLY A 32 7.92 -12.98 -14.07
CA GLY A 32 8.55 -13.81 -13.03
C GLY A 32 8.60 -13.19 -11.64
N GLU A 33 8.11 -11.96 -11.43
CA GLU A 33 7.92 -11.40 -10.10
C GLU A 33 6.88 -12.21 -9.31
N VAL A 34 7.16 -12.46 -8.03
CA VAL A 34 6.21 -13.13 -7.13
C VAL A 34 4.99 -12.25 -6.97
N GLN A 35 3.81 -12.78 -7.29
CA GLN A 35 2.57 -12.04 -7.18
C GLN A 35 1.92 -12.24 -5.81
N ARG A 36 1.14 -11.24 -5.38
CA ARG A 36 0.33 -11.35 -4.17
C ARG A 36 -0.65 -12.52 -4.34
N VAL A 37 -0.76 -13.34 -3.31
CA VAL A 37 -1.88 -14.29 -3.17
C VAL A 37 -2.98 -13.57 -2.41
N ASP A 38 -4.16 -13.48 -3.02
CA ASP A 38 -5.33 -12.93 -2.34
C ASP A 38 -5.95 -13.99 -1.43
N ASP A 39 -6.07 -13.66 -0.14
CA ASP A 39 -6.74 -14.48 0.88
C ASP A 39 -8.22 -14.08 1.08
N GLY A 40 -8.69 -13.07 0.35
CA GLY A 40 -10.06 -12.58 0.38
C GLY A 40 -10.39 -11.64 1.53
N THR A 41 -9.42 -11.30 2.40
CA THR A 41 -9.66 -10.48 3.61
C THR A 41 -9.52 -8.98 3.37
N GLU A 42 -8.84 -8.58 2.30
CA GLU A 42 -8.57 -7.19 1.96
C GLU A 42 -9.32 -6.74 0.71
N PHE A 43 -9.73 -5.47 0.69
CA PHE A 43 -10.16 -4.76 -0.51
C PHE A 43 -9.01 -3.83 -0.91
N LYS A 44 -8.20 -4.26 -1.88
CA LYS A 44 -6.94 -3.59 -2.21
C LYS A 44 -7.06 -2.75 -3.46
N VAL A 45 -6.95 -1.44 -3.31
CA VAL A 45 -7.17 -0.45 -4.39
C VAL A 45 -5.84 0.02 -4.97
N CYS A 46 -5.72 0.04 -6.30
CA CYS A 46 -4.64 0.72 -6.99
C CYS A 46 -4.96 2.22 -7.04
N ALA A 47 -4.08 3.08 -6.55
CA ALA A 47 -4.33 4.53 -6.49
C ALA A 47 -3.04 5.34 -6.72
N ASP A 48 -3.17 6.60 -7.09
CA ASP A 48 -2.03 7.54 -7.08
C ASP A 48 -1.88 8.15 -5.68
N GLN A 49 -0.63 8.28 -5.23
CA GLN A 49 -0.26 8.87 -3.94
C GLN A 49 -0.32 10.39 -3.93
N ASP A 50 -0.39 11.05 -5.09
CA ASP A 50 -0.34 12.50 -5.24
C ASP A 50 -1.13 13.00 -6.47
N ASN A 51 -2.41 12.64 -6.54
CA ASN A 51 -3.30 13.02 -7.66
C ASN A 51 -4.66 13.52 -7.16
N LEU A 52 -4.65 14.58 -6.34
CA LEU A 52 -5.88 15.27 -5.98
C LEU A 52 -6.53 15.89 -7.23
N PRO A 53 -7.87 15.88 -7.34
CA PRO A 53 -8.84 15.54 -6.28
C PRO A 53 -9.18 14.05 -6.13
N TYR A 54 -8.60 13.17 -6.95
CA TYR A 54 -8.96 11.75 -7.03
C TYR A 54 -8.47 10.96 -5.82
N SER A 55 -7.16 10.90 -5.63
CA SER A 55 -6.54 10.16 -4.54
C SER A 55 -5.22 10.76 -4.09
N ASN A 56 -4.86 10.53 -2.83
CA ASN A 56 -3.50 10.73 -2.35
C ASN A 56 -3.16 9.78 -1.20
N SER A 57 -1.89 9.74 -0.82
CA SER A 57 -1.39 8.93 0.31
C SER A 57 -1.96 9.34 1.67
N LYS A 58 -2.54 10.55 1.78
CA LYS A 58 -3.24 11.05 2.96
C LYS A 58 -4.73 10.69 2.99
N LEU A 59 -5.24 10.02 1.95
CA LEU A 59 -6.63 9.58 1.81
C LEU A 59 -7.66 10.72 1.81
N GLU A 60 -7.25 11.87 1.25
CA GLU A 60 -8.06 13.10 1.16
C GLU A 60 -8.89 13.17 -0.13
N GLY A 61 -8.59 12.34 -1.13
CA GLY A 61 -9.26 12.34 -2.42
C GLY A 61 -10.64 11.68 -2.40
N PHE A 62 -11.50 12.04 -3.35
CA PHE A 62 -12.86 11.51 -3.39
C PHE A 62 -12.90 10.00 -3.70
N GLU A 63 -11.96 9.48 -4.51
CA GLU A 63 -11.87 8.04 -4.77
C GLU A 63 -11.42 7.26 -3.53
N ASN A 64 -10.61 7.89 -2.66
CA ASN A 64 -10.28 7.29 -1.37
C ASN A 64 -11.52 7.12 -0.49
N LYS A 65 -12.45 8.08 -0.52
CA LYS A 65 -13.70 8.02 0.24
C LYS A 65 -14.69 7.01 -0.33
N ILE A 66 -14.76 6.87 -1.65
CA ILE A 66 -15.56 5.82 -2.28
C ILE A 66 -14.99 4.44 -1.91
N ALA A 67 -13.68 4.27 -1.97
CA ALA A 67 -13.02 3.03 -1.58
C ALA A 67 -13.29 2.65 -0.11
N GLU A 68 -13.34 3.63 0.79
CA GLU A 68 -13.71 3.43 2.19
C GLU A 68 -15.14 2.90 2.35
N VAL A 69 -16.11 3.48 1.65
CA VAL A 69 -17.51 3.02 1.68
C VAL A 69 -17.63 1.59 1.13
N LEU A 70 -16.95 1.29 0.02
CA LEU A 70 -16.99 -0.06 -0.58
C LEU A 70 -16.34 -1.10 0.32
N ALA A 71 -15.21 -0.79 0.95
CA ALA A 71 -14.55 -1.71 1.87
C ALA A 71 -15.45 -2.06 3.07
N GLN A 72 -16.16 -1.06 3.60
CA GLN A 72 -17.12 -1.24 4.69
C GLN A 72 -18.29 -2.13 4.28
N ASP A 73 -18.89 -1.87 3.12
CA ASP A 73 -20.00 -2.68 2.59
C ASP A 73 -19.60 -4.14 2.34
N LEU A 74 -18.37 -4.35 1.83
CA LEU A 74 -17.80 -5.68 1.60
C LEU A 74 -17.32 -6.38 2.88
N ASN A 75 -17.33 -5.71 4.03
CA ASN A 75 -16.74 -6.18 5.28
C ASN A 75 -15.27 -6.66 5.10
N LYS A 76 -14.47 -5.87 4.36
CA LYS A 76 -13.06 -6.13 4.08
C LYS A 76 -12.17 -5.02 4.60
N LYS A 77 -10.91 -5.36 4.91
CA LYS A 77 -9.91 -4.34 5.28
C LYS A 77 -9.50 -3.55 4.04
N LEU A 78 -9.67 -2.23 4.07
CA LEU A 78 -9.20 -1.34 3.01
C LEU A 78 -7.66 -1.30 3.00
N ALA A 79 -7.07 -1.52 1.83
CA ALA A 79 -5.64 -1.39 1.60
C ALA A 79 -5.39 -0.70 0.26
N TYR A 80 -4.20 -0.11 0.11
CA TYR A 80 -3.80 0.58 -1.12
C TYR A 80 -2.51 0.04 -1.69
N THR A 81 -2.40 0.07 -3.01
CA THR A 81 -1.15 0.00 -3.75
C THR A 81 -0.97 1.32 -4.46
N PHE A 82 -0.03 2.13 -3.97
CA PHE A 82 0.23 3.43 -4.55
C PHE A 82 1.21 3.34 -5.71
N TRP A 83 0.86 3.99 -6.82
CA TRP A 83 1.72 4.16 -7.99
C TRP A 83 1.32 5.45 -8.71
N TYR A 84 2.28 6.18 -9.29
CA TYR A 84 1.93 7.37 -10.06
C TYR A 84 1.08 7.01 -11.29
N ASP A 85 -0.10 7.60 -11.42
CA ASP A 85 -1.06 7.38 -12.50
C ASP A 85 -0.57 8.04 -13.79
N ARG A 86 0.40 7.36 -14.40
CA ARG A 86 1.12 7.73 -15.61
C ARG A 86 1.39 6.45 -16.40
N MET A 87 2.16 6.58 -17.48
CA MET A 87 2.56 5.43 -18.31
C MET A 87 3.06 4.25 -17.46
N GLY A 88 2.37 3.11 -17.60
CA GLY A 88 2.69 1.88 -16.89
C GLY A 88 1.92 1.65 -15.59
N PHE A 89 1.00 2.54 -15.17
CA PHE A 89 0.19 2.37 -13.95
C PHE A 89 -0.46 0.97 -13.89
N ILE A 90 -1.32 0.64 -14.86
CA ILE A 90 -2.01 -0.66 -14.91
C ILE A 90 -1.02 -1.84 -14.94
N ARG A 91 0.07 -1.73 -15.72
CA ARG A 91 1.08 -2.79 -15.84
C ARG A 91 1.76 -3.09 -14.50
N ASN A 92 2.10 -2.06 -13.76
CA ASN A 92 2.88 -2.15 -12.52
C ASN A 92 2.00 -2.34 -11.28
N THR A 93 0.67 -2.14 -11.39
CA THR A 93 -0.30 -2.31 -10.30
C THR A 93 -1.25 -3.49 -10.55
N LEU A 94 -2.34 -3.27 -11.29
CA LEU A 94 -3.44 -4.22 -11.49
C LEU A 94 -2.99 -5.48 -12.24
N SER A 95 -2.31 -5.35 -13.38
CA SER A 95 -1.81 -6.50 -14.14
C SER A 95 -0.70 -7.26 -13.41
N ALA A 96 0.00 -6.58 -12.49
CA ALA A 96 0.99 -7.19 -11.59
C ALA A 96 0.34 -7.87 -10.37
N LYS A 97 -1.00 -7.89 -10.28
CA LYS A 97 -1.79 -8.40 -9.14
C LYS A 97 -1.35 -7.85 -7.79
N LYS A 98 -0.94 -6.57 -7.75
CA LYS A 98 -0.59 -5.91 -6.47
C LYS A 98 -1.83 -5.39 -5.73
N CYS A 99 -2.91 -5.17 -6.46
CA CYS A 99 -4.22 -4.67 -6.06
C CYS A 99 -5.29 -5.24 -6.99
N ASP A 100 -6.56 -5.08 -6.61
CA ASP A 100 -7.68 -5.81 -7.19
C ASP A 100 -8.61 -4.89 -8.02
N VAL A 101 -8.54 -3.58 -7.80
CA VAL A 101 -9.44 -2.60 -8.44
C VAL A 101 -8.78 -1.24 -8.63
N ILE A 102 -9.21 -0.53 -9.68
CA ILE A 102 -8.96 0.89 -9.90
C ILE A 102 -10.33 1.59 -9.80
N MET A 103 -10.43 2.66 -9.02
CA MET A 103 -11.72 3.31 -8.72
C MET A 103 -12.37 3.98 -9.93
N GLY A 104 -11.55 4.56 -10.80
CA GLY A 104 -11.98 5.21 -12.03
C GLY A 104 -10.99 4.96 -13.16
N THR A 105 -11.51 4.88 -14.39
CA THR A 105 -10.69 4.83 -15.61
C THR A 105 -11.27 5.78 -16.65
N THR A 106 -10.41 6.42 -17.42
CA THR A 106 -10.80 7.21 -18.60
C THR A 106 -10.96 6.27 -19.79
N SER A 107 -12.16 6.19 -20.35
CA SER A 107 -12.42 5.58 -21.67
C SER A 107 -12.02 6.50 -22.82
#